data_AF-A0A4Q5SAM0-F1
#
_entry.id   AF-A0A4Q5SAM0-F1
#
_cell.length_a   1.000
_cell.length_b   1.000
_cell.length_c   1.000
_cell.angle_alpha   90.00
_cell.angle_beta   90.00
_cell.angle_gamma   90.00
#
_symmetry.space_group_name_H-M   'P 1'
#
loop_
_entity.id
_entity.type
_entity.pdbx_description
1 polymer ?
#
loop_
_entity_poly.entity_id
_entity_poly.type
_entity_poly.pdbx_seq_one_letter_code
_entity_poly.pdbx_strand_id
1 'polypeptide(L)'
;MKKLLTFLIVPMLFASCATVTARKDYDLRIHSDAANAKAVVNDSSYVLPARVKVVRSKEDLAIKLITDSVTKNYTIKSSPSPRFVYGNLLFLQAAPVGYIVDFTSPKRFYYGYKVNLTTNDTVTTIIPRLARGYINYFSKTYPTSKGDVYFSAALLHTSHFYLQPRNEPATNNIGFFGVGAGLEYYYKSNKYVKINAGYALGAEPFEYFGAHESTSAANFTLTNNYKVSRFSFGYGFNYGIYKWRL
;
A
#
# COMPACT_ATOMS: atom_id res chain seq x y z
N MET A 1 8.92 8.50 -41.68
CA MET A 1 9.61 8.73 -40.39
C MET A 1 8.67 8.76 -39.19
N LYS A 2 7.59 9.54 -39.16
CA LYS A 2 6.63 9.56 -38.02
C LYS A 2 6.07 8.18 -37.63
N LYS A 3 5.65 7.35 -38.61
CA LYS A 3 5.15 5.98 -38.36
C LYS A 3 6.21 5.03 -37.77
N LEU A 4 7.49 5.18 -38.15
CA LEU A 4 8.59 4.37 -37.65
C LEU A 4 8.93 4.73 -36.19
N LEU A 5 8.88 6.03 -35.87
CA LEU A 5 9.08 6.54 -34.51
C LEU A 5 7.95 6.07 -33.57
N THR A 6 6.69 6.10 -34.04
CA THR A 6 5.55 5.56 -33.27
C THR A 6 5.71 4.06 -33.02
N PHE A 7 6.17 3.29 -34.00
CA PHE A 7 6.39 1.85 -33.86
C PHE A 7 7.51 1.49 -32.87
N LEU A 8 8.48 2.39 -32.66
CA LEU A 8 9.57 2.23 -31.70
C LEU A 8 9.19 2.68 -30.27
N ILE A 9 8.38 3.73 -30.16
CA ILE A 9 7.97 4.31 -28.86
C ILE A 9 6.92 3.43 -28.18
N VAL A 10 5.94 2.91 -28.93
CA VAL A 10 4.83 2.10 -28.36
C VAL A 10 5.31 0.87 -27.57
N PRO A 11 6.23 0.01 -28.05
CA PRO A 11 6.70 -1.14 -27.26
C PRO A 11 7.56 -0.72 -26.06
N MET A 12 8.23 0.43 -26.11
CA MET A 12 8.94 0.99 -24.94
C MET A 12 7.98 1.43 -23.84
N LEU A 13 6.76 1.86 -24.17
CA LEU A 13 5.71 2.17 -23.18
C LEU A 13 5.18 0.92 -22.45
N PHE A 14 5.33 -0.26 -23.04
CA PHE A 14 4.99 -1.55 -22.43
C PHE A 14 6.17 -2.24 -21.74
N ALA A 15 7.36 -1.64 -21.75
CA ALA A 15 8.52 -2.19 -21.05
C ALA A 15 8.59 -1.62 -19.64
N SER A 16 8.29 -2.43 -18.62
CA SER A 16 8.58 -2.02 -17.24
C SER A 16 10.09 -2.02 -16.98
N CYS A 17 10.61 -0.89 -16.50
CA CYS A 17 12.01 -0.75 -16.08
C CYS A 17 12.38 -1.78 -15.00
N ALA A 18 11.44 -2.17 -14.14
CA ALA A 18 11.70 -3.17 -13.11
C ALA A 18 11.84 -4.57 -13.71
N THR A 19 11.00 -4.99 -14.67
CA THR A 19 11.17 -6.28 -15.35
C THR A 19 12.42 -6.33 -16.23
N VAL A 20 12.80 -5.22 -16.87
CA VAL A 20 14.00 -5.15 -17.73
C VAL A 20 15.27 -5.28 -16.89
N THR A 21 15.38 -4.54 -15.79
CA THR A 21 16.60 -4.53 -14.95
C THR A 21 16.69 -5.73 -14.00
N ALA A 22 15.56 -6.36 -13.69
CA ALA A 22 15.51 -7.53 -12.82
C ALA A 22 15.97 -8.81 -13.54
N ARG A 23 16.94 -9.50 -12.94
CA ARG A 23 17.28 -10.89 -13.29
C ARG A 23 16.27 -11.88 -12.70
N LYS A 24 16.13 -13.04 -13.33
CA LYS A 24 15.25 -14.13 -12.86
C LYS A 24 15.82 -14.80 -11.60
N ASP A 25 17.13 -14.94 -11.56
CA ASP A 25 17.93 -15.43 -10.43
C ASP A 25 18.67 -14.29 -9.73
N TYR A 26 19.02 -14.48 -8.45
CA TYR A 26 19.87 -13.57 -7.71
C TYR A 26 20.54 -14.27 -6.52
N ASP A 27 21.58 -13.64 -5.97
CA ASP A 27 22.30 -14.17 -4.81
C ASP A 27 21.59 -13.80 -3.50
N LEU A 28 21.18 -14.83 -2.75
CA LEU A 28 20.66 -14.75 -1.40
C LEU A 28 21.82 -15.00 -0.41
N ARG A 29 22.06 -14.06 0.50
CA ARG A 29 23.07 -14.23 1.55
C ARG A 29 22.44 -14.90 2.76
N ILE A 30 22.88 -16.11 3.08
CA ILE A 30 22.38 -16.88 4.23
C ILE A 30 23.44 -16.89 5.32
N HIS A 31 23.04 -16.54 6.54
CA HIS A 31 23.86 -16.59 7.74
C HIS A 31 23.17 -17.47 8.78
N SER A 32 23.96 -18.03 9.69
CA SER A 32 23.48 -18.76 10.85
C SER A 32 24.20 -18.25 12.11
N ASP A 33 23.55 -18.38 13.26
CA ASP A 33 24.13 -18.14 14.58
C ASP A 33 25.01 -19.31 15.05
N ALA A 34 24.69 -20.55 14.65
CA ALA A 34 25.47 -21.74 14.97
C ALA A 34 26.77 -21.85 14.16
N ALA A 35 27.83 -22.33 14.82
CA ALA A 35 29.09 -22.71 14.19
C ALA A 35 28.92 -23.94 13.28
N ASN A 36 29.72 -24.03 12.21
CA ASN A 36 29.72 -25.14 11.24
C ASN A 36 28.36 -25.47 10.60
N ALA A 37 27.45 -24.50 10.59
CA ALA A 37 26.11 -24.69 10.05
C ALA A 37 26.11 -24.89 8.54
N LYS A 38 25.22 -25.77 8.07
CA LYS A 38 24.93 -26.00 6.65
C LYS A 38 23.48 -25.63 6.36
N ALA A 39 23.24 -25.02 5.20
CA ALA A 39 21.90 -24.82 4.68
C ALA A 39 21.70 -25.66 3.42
N VAL A 40 20.59 -26.40 3.36
CA VAL A 40 20.12 -27.05 2.14
C VAL A 40 19.06 -26.16 1.49
N VAL A 41 19.32 -25.77 0.25
CA VAL A 41 18.45 -24.93 -0.58
C VAL A 41 18.38 -25.57 -1.97
N ASN A 42 17.17 -25.85 -2.47
CA ASN A 42 16.95 -26.52 -3.76
C ASN A 42 17.85 -27.77 -3.91
N ASP A 43 17.83 -28.64 -2.91
CA ASP A 43 18.59 -29.91 -2.85
C ASP A 43 20.12 -29.79 -2.82
N SER A 44 20.67 -28.57 -2.80
CA SER A 44 22.10 -28.30 -2.70
C SER A 44 22.49 -27.85 -1.28
N SER A 45 23.58 -28.39 -0.74
CA SER A 45 24.08 -28.07 0.60
C SER A 45 25.20 -27.02 0.55
N TYR A 46 25.09 -25.98 1.38
CA TYR A 46 26.03 -24.87 1.47
C TYR A 46 26.53 -24.69 2.89
N VAL A 47 27.85 -24.53 3.07
CA VAL A 47 28.45 -24.18 4.35
C VAL A 47 28.23 -22.69 4.62
N LEU A 48 27.67 -22.34 5.78
CA LEU A 48 27.31 -20.96 6.12
C LEU A 48 28.48 -20.21 6.77
N PRO A 49 28.62 -18.89 6.52
CA PRO A 49 27.78 -18.04 5.67
C PRO A 49 28.00 -18.27 4.17
N ALA A 50 26.92 -18.32 3.39
CA ALA A 50 26.96 -18.61 1.96
C ALA A 50 26.19 -17.59 1.10
N ARG A 51 26.61 -17.45 -0.15
CA ARG A 51 25.82 -16.82 -1.22
C ARG A 51 25.21 -17.92 -2.06
N VAL A 52 23.88 -18.03 -2.01
CA VAL A 52 23.14 -19.06 -2.74
C VAL A 52 22.36 -18.39 -3.86
N LYS A 53 22.55 -18.87 -5.09
CA LYS A 53 21.78 -18.38 -6.23
C LYS A 53 20.37 -18.98 -6.17
N VAL A 54 19.37 -18.13 -6.02
CA VAL A 54 17.95 -18.52 -5.93
C VAL A 54 17.15 -17.95 -7.09
N VAL A 55 16.17 -18.73 -7.55
CA VAL A 55 15.24 -18.32 -8.61
C VAL A 55 14.06 -17.60 -7.98
N ARG A 56 13.68 -16.44 -8.52
CA ARG A 56 12.50 -15.70 -8.06
C ARG A 56 11.22 -16.43 -8.46
N SER A 57 10.35 -16.66 -7.48
CA SER A 57 9.05 -17.29 -7.68
C SER A 57 8.00 -16.73 -6.74
N LYS A 58 6.73 -16.93 -7.09
CA LYS A 58 5.59 -16.70 -6.20
C LYS A 58 5.60 -17.69 -5.02
N GLU A 59 6.15 -18.87 -5.24
CA GLU A 59 6.24 -19.92 -4.23
C GLU A 59 7.23 -19.56 -3.13
N ASP A 60 6.93 -20.02 -1.91
CA ASP A 60 7.80 -19.84 -0.76
C ASP A 60 9.08 -20.69 -0.91
N LEU A 61 10.19 -20.20 -0.36
CA LEU A 61 11.46 -20.90 -0.42
C LEU A 61 11.65 -21.75 0.84
N ALA A 62 11.73 -23.06 0.67
CA ALA A 62 12.12 -23.97 1.74
C ALA A 62 13.64 -23.97 1.94
N ILE A 63 14.08 -23.83 3.19
CA ILE A 63 15.50 -23.91 3.57
C ILE A 63 15.63 -24.82 4.78
N LYS A 64 16.49 -25.83 4.70
CA LYS A 64 16.78 -26.70 5.84
C LYS A 64 18.12 -26.32 6.46
N LEU A 65 18.09 -25.91 7.72
CA LEU A 65 19.28 -25.66 8.53
C LEU A 65 19.72 -26.99 9.17
N ILE A 66 21.00 -27.32 9.01
CA ILE A 66 21.63 -28.49 9.61
C ILE A 66 22.84 -28.00 10.41
N THR A 67 22.82 -28.26 11.71
CA THR A 67 23.95 -28.06 12.61
C THR A 67 24.30 -29.40 13.26
N ASP A 68 25.36 -29.43 14.08
CA ASP A 68 25.78 -30.63 14.79
C ASP A 68 24.71 -31.15 15.77
N SER A 69 23.86 -30.24 16.28
CA SER A 69 22.86 -30.55 17.31
C SER A 69 21.41 -30.48 16.84
N VAL A 70 21.10 -29.72 15.78
CA VAL A 70 19.73 -29.41 15.39
C VAL A 70 19.56 -29.46 13.88
N THR A 71 18.47 -30.08 13.45
CA THR A 71 17.96 -29.96 12.08
C THR A 71 16.63 -29.23 12.11
N LYS A 72 16.54 -28.10 11.40
CA LYS A 72 15.35 -27.25 11.41
C LYS A 72 14.95 -26.81 10.01
N ASN A 73 13.66 -26.93 9.70
CA ASN A 73 13.11 -26.49 8.43
C ASN A 73 12.57 -25.06 8.56
N TYR A 74 13.02 -24.19 7.66
CA TYR A 74 12.56 -22.82 7.51
C TYR A 74 11.79 -22.65 6.22
N THR A 75 10.80 -21.76 6.24
CA THR A 75 10.06 -21.32 5.06
C THR A 75 10.19 -19.81 4.92
N ILE A 76 10.77 -19.35 3.83
CA ILE A 76 10.86 -17.92 3.53
C ILE A 76 9.71 -17.53 2.62
N LYS A 77 8.87 -16.61 3.10
CA LYS A 77 7.74 -16.11 2.32
C LYS A 77 8.22 -15.36 1.10
N SER A 78 7.62 -15.65 -0.05
CA SER A 78 7.78 -14.83 -1.24
C SER A 78 7.23 -13.42 -0.99
N SER A 79 7.99 -12.40 -1.37
CA SER A 79 7.64 -10.99 -1.17
C SER A 79 7.76 -10.22 -2.48
N PRO A 80 7.01 -9.12 -2.69
CA PRO A 80 7.31 -8.16 -3.73
C PRO A 80 8.72 -7.58 -3.54
N SER A 81 9.49 -7.51 -4.62
CA SER A 81 10.84 -6.98 -4.63
C SER A 81 10.83 -5.45 -4.58
N PRO A 82 11.86 -4.81 -4.00
CA PRO A 82 11.94 -3.35 -3.98
C PRO A 82 11.94 -2.73 -5.40
N ARG A 83 12.52 -3.43 -6.38
CA ARG A 83 12.54 -3.00 -7.77
C ARG A 83 11.14 -2.94 -8.36
N PHE A 84 10.32 -3.96 -8.10
CA PHE A 84 8.92 -3.95 -8.50
C PHE A 84 8.14 -2.82 -7.82
N VAL A 85 8.28 -2.68 -6.50
CA VAL A 85 7.51 -1.70 -5.72
C VAL A 85 7.87 -0.27 -6.09
N TYR A 86 9.16 0.08 -6.24
CA TYR A 86 9.59 1.46 -6.42
C TYR A 86 10.04 1.80 -7.85
N GLY A 87 10.45 0.81 -8.65
CA GLY A 87 11.01 1.05 -9.98
C GLY A 87 10.02 1.66 -10.97
N ASN A 88 8.74 1.32 -10.87
CA ASN A 88 7.69 1.90 -11.72
C ASN A 88 7.28 3.31 -11.29
N LEU A 89 7.55 3.72 -10.04
CA LEU A 89 7.20 5.06 -9.56
C LEU A 89 8.02 6.18 -10.21
N LEU A 90 9.19 5.86 -10.79
CA LEU A 90 10.00 6.83 -11.51
C LEU A 90 9.29 7.41 -12.74
N PHE A 91 8.30 6.69 -13.27
CA PHE A 91 7.45 7.14 -14.36
C PHE A 91 6.00 7.24 -13.90
N LEU A 92 5.70 8.11 -12.93
CA LEU A 92 4.37 8.29 -12.32
C LEU A 92 3.20 8.22 -13.32
N GLN A 93 3.34 8.84 -14.50
CA GLN A 93 2.30 8.84 -15.55
C GLN A 93 2.11 7.46 -16.24
N ALA A 94 3.19 6.70 -16.41
CA ALA A 94 3.17 5.36 -17.01
C ALA A 94 3.19 4.23 -15.95
N ALA A 95 3.28 4.57 -14.67
CA ALA A 95 3.39 3.62 -13.57
C ALA A 95 2.27 2.57 -13.57
N PRO A 96 0.98 2.92 -13.82
CA PRO A 96 -0.08 1.92 -13.90
C PRO A 96 0.20 0.84 -14.94
N VAL A 97 0.65 1.23 -16.14
CA VAL A 97 0.99 0.31 -17.23
C VAL A 97 2.21 -0.54 -16.86
N GLY A 98 3.26 0.09 -16.31
CA GLY A 98 4.47 -0.60 -15.84
C GLY A 98 4.17 -1.68 -14.78
N TYR A 99 3.31 -1.35 -13.81
CA TYR A 99 2.87 -2.33 -12.82
C TYR A 99 2.08 -3.48 -13.45
N ILE A 100 1.14 -3.20 -14.37
CA ILE A 100 0.35 -4.25 -15.05
C ILE A 100 1.26 -5.25 -15.76
N VAL A 101 2.26 -4.75 -16.50
CA VAL A 101 3.25 -5.61 -17.18
C VAL A 101 4.01 -6.45 -16.16
N ASP A 102 4.49 -5.84 -15.08
CA ASP A 102 5.22 -6.56 -14.03
C ASP A 102 4.36 -7.53 -13.23
N PHE A 103 3.04 -7.34 -13.16
CA PHE A 103 2.13 -8.26 -12.50
C PHE A 103 2.10 -9.64 -13.15
N THR A 104 2.57 -9.77 -14.38
CA THR A 104 2.71 -11.07 -15.07
C THR A 104 4.08 -11.72 -14.88
N SER A 105 5.05 -10.98 -14.35
CA SER A 105 6.46 -11.40 -14.31
C SER A 105 6.83 -12.03 -12.96
N PRO A 106 7.44 -13.23 -12.92
CA PRO A 106 7.95 -13.83 -11.68
C PRO A 106 9.10 -13.02 -11.08
N LYS A 107 9.75 -12.15 -11.87
CA LYS A 107 10.85 -11.28 -11.43
C LYS A 107 10.44 -10.29 -10.36
N ARG A 108 9.14 -10.06 -10.18
CA ARG A 108 8.59 -9.19 -9.13
C ARG A 108 8.83 -9.75 -7.73
N PHE A 109 9.04 -11.06 -7.58
CA PHE A 109 9.18 -11.71 -6.28
C PHE A 109 10.63 -11.79 -5.80
N TYR A 110 10.84 -11.88 -4.50
CA TYR A 110 12.13 -12.18 -3.87
C TYR A 110 11.94 -12.72 -2.44
N TYR A 111 13.02 -13.23 -1.87
CA TYR A 111 13.10 -13.80 -0.52
C TYR A 111 13.90 -12.92 0.46
N GLY A 112 14.13 -11.66 0.10
CA GLY A 112 15.11 -10.78 0.78
C GLY A 112 16.51 -10.91 0.18
N TYR A 113 17.43 -10.03 0.60
CA TYR A 113 18.85 -10.09 0.19
C TYR A 113 19.75 -10.79 1.23
N LYS A 114 19.29 -10.80 2.48
CA LYS A 114 19.97 -11.42 3.62
C LYS A 114 18.94 -12.16 4.45
N VAL A 115 19.27 -13.39 4.84
CA VAL A 115 18.50 -14.24 5.72
C VAL A 115 19.42 -14.70 6.84
N ASN A 116 18.95 -14.57 8.08
CA ASN A 116 19.62 -15.11 9.25
C ASN A 116 18.76 -16.26 9.76
N LEU A 117 19.39 -17.43 9.93
CA LEU A 117 18.79 -18.61 10.51
C LEU A 117 19.27 -18.71 11.97
N THR A 118 18.36 -18.96 12.91
CA THR A 118 18.66 -18.92 14.35
C THR A 118 18.22 -20.22 14.99
N THR A 119 19.16 -21.00 15.53
CA THR A 119 18.86 -22.33 16.09
C THR A 119 17.89 -22.26 17.27
N ASN A 120 18.00 -21.23 18.10
CA ASN A 120 17.20 -21.05 19.31
C ASN A 120 15.83 -20.37 19.09
N ASP A 121 15.52 -19.94 17.87
CA ASP A 121 14.23 -19.31 17.58
C ASP A 121 13.13 -20.38 17.49
N THR A 122 11.90 -20.06 17.89
CA THR A 122 10.72 -20.92 17.65
C THR A 122 10.09 -20.61 16.29
N VAL A 123 10.38 -19.45 15.72
CA VAL A 123 9.85 -19.04 14.42
C VAL A 123 10.59 -19.77 13.29
N THR A 124 9.83 -20.49 12.48
CA THR A 124 10.32 -21.20 11.27
C THR A 124 9.97 -20.45 9.99
N THR A 125 9.06 -19.48 10.05
CA THR A 125 8.62 -18.71 8.89
C THR A 125 9.27 -17.32 8.85
N ILE A 126 10.05 -17.05 7.81
CA ILE A 126 10.76 -15.78 7.65
C ILE A 126 10.03 -14.92 6.63
N ILE A 127 9.53 -13.77 7.06
CA ILE A 127 8.86 -12.80 6.18
C ILE A 127 9.83 -11.67 5.84
N PRO A 128 10.13 -11.42 4.55
CA PRO A 128 10.96 -10.29 4.12
C PRO A 128 10.41 -8.94 4.59
N ARG A 129 11.29 -7.95 4.78
CA ARG A 129 10.93 -6.64 5.35
C ARG A 129 9.79 -5.92 4.60
N LEU A 130 9.78 -5.98 3.27
CA LEU A 130 8.75 -5.32 2.46
C LEU A 130 7.37 -5.96 2.66
N ALA A 131 7.26 -7.28 2.49
CA ALA A 131 6.01 -8.01 2.76
C ALA A 131 5.55 -7.81 4.20
N ARG A 132 6.47 -7.84 5.17
CA ARG A 132 6.14 -7.61 6.59
C ARG A 132 5.54 -6.22 6.81
N GLY A 133 6.12 -5.18 6.21
CA GLY A 133 5.60 -3.82 6.29
C GLY A 133 4.17 -3.72 5.76
N TYR A 134 3.92 -4.28 4.57
CA TYR A 134 2.58 -4.34 3.98
C TYR A 134 1.60 -5.13 4.88
N ILE A 135 1.94 -6.36 5.25
CA ILE A 135 1.08 -7.23 6.05
C ILE A 135 0.73 -6.53 7.37
N ASN A 136 1.73 -6.02 8.10
CA ASN A 136 1.52 -5.33 9.37
C ASN A 136 0.67 -4.06 9.20
N TYR A 137 0.84 -3.33 8.09
CA TYR A 137 0.05 -2.15 7.80
C TYR A 137 -1.43 -2.51 7.59
N PHE A 138 -1.72 -3.53 6.80
CA PHE A 138 -3.10 -3.94 6.48
C PHE A 138 -3.77 -4.79 7.58
N SER A 139 -3.00 -5.52 8.38
CA SER A 139 -3.49 -6.31 9.52
C SER A 139 -3.62 -5.51 10.81
N LYS A 140 -3.16 -4.25 10.83
CA LYS A 140 -3.21 -3.41 12.04
C LYS A 140 -4.65 -3.29 12.54
N THR A 141 -4.87 -3.77 13.76
CA THR A 141 -6.10 -3.59 14.52
C THR A 141 -5.92 -2.46 15.51
N TYR A 142 -6.98 -1.69 15.74
CA TYR A 142 -7.02 -0.69 16.81
C TYR A 142 -8.01 -1.20 17.87
N PRO A 143 -7.57 -1.37 19.12
CA PRO A 143 -8.43 -1.93 20.17
C PRO A 143 -9.62 -1.00 20.39
N THR A 144 -10.82 -1.57 20.36
CA THR A 144 -12.10 -0.89 20.56
C THR A 144 -13.03 -1.82 21.33
N SER A 145 -13.72 -1.28 22.33
CA SER A 145 -14.62 -1.98 23.24
C SER A 145 -16.04 -1.45 23.12
N LYS A 146 -17.01 -2.28 23.51
CA LYS A 146 -18.40 -1.82 23.62
C LYS A 146 -18.48 -0.74 24.70
N GLY A 147 -19.06 0.41 24.36
CA GLY A 147 -19.18 1.58 25.21
C GLY A 147 -18.17 2.68 24.90
N ASP A 148 -17.15 2.40 24.09
CA ASP A 148 -16.14 3.40 23.75
C ASP A 148 -16.75 4.55 22.94
N VAL A 149 -16.35 5.77 23.29
CA VAL A 149 -16.69 7.00 22.59
C VAL A 149 -15.40 7.62 22.07
N TYR A 150 -15.30 7.81 20.75
CA TYR A 150 -14.18 8.49 20.13
C TYR A 150 -14.61 9.81 19.51
N PHE A 151 -13.76 10.82 19.65
CA PHE A 151 -13.86 12.07 18.91
C PHE A 151 -12.93 12.02 17.69
N SER A 152 -13.43 12.39 16.52
CA SER A 152 -12.65 12.49 15.29
C SER A 152 -12.68 13.93 14.79
N ALA A 153 -11.50 14.50 14.53
CA ALA A 153 -11.35 15.79 13.86
C ALA A 153 -10.61 15.61 12.53
N ALA A 154 -11.05 16.32 11.50
CA ALA A 154 -10.38 16.42 10.22
C ALA A 154 -10.09 17.89 9.95
N LEU A 155 -8.83 18.22 9.72
CA LEU A 155 -8.37 19.55 9.35
C LEU A 155 -7.74 19.49 7.96
N LEU A 156 -7.90 20.56 7.19
CA LEU A 156 -7.19 20.79 5.93
C LEU A 156 -7.30 19.60 4.96
N HIS A 157 -8.53 19.13 4.72
CA HIS A 157 -8.74 18.11 3.70
C HIS A 157 -9.02 18.74 2.34
N THR A 158 -8.51 18.11 1.28
CA THR A 158 -8.82 18.49 -0.09
C THR A 158 -10.24 18.09 -0.44
N SER A 159 -10.94 18.98 -1.13
CA SER A 159 -12.31 18.78 -1.60
C SER A 159 -12.39 19.07 -3.08
N HIS A 160 -13.12 18.23 -3.81
CA HIS A 160 -13.40 18.44 -5.22
C HIS A 160 -14.89 18.72 -5.38
N PHE A 161 -15.21 19.88 -5.92
CA PHE A 161 -16.58 20.34 -6.13
C PHE A 161 -16.92 20.25 -7.61
N TYR A 162 -17.97 19.50 -7.92
CA TYR A 162 -18.64 19.53 -9.21
C TYR A 162 -20.08 20.00 -8.96
N LEU A 163 -20.39 21.24 -9.35
CA LEU A 163 -21.69 21.86 -9.13
C LEU A 163 -22.27 22.31 -10.48
N GLN A 164 -23.60 22.20 -10.63
CA GLN A 164 -24.31 22.72 -11.79
C GLN A 164 -25.48 23.59 -11.30
N PRO A 165 -25.22 24.87 -10.98
CA PRO A 165 -26.27 25.78 -10.53
C PRO A 165 -27.33 25.96 -11.62
N ARG A 166 -28.56 26.29 -11.20
CA ARG A 166 -29.68 26.45 -12.14
C ARG A 166 -29.40 27.64 -13.07
N ASN A 167 -29.46 27.41 -14.38
CA ASN A 167 -29.18 28.39 -15.43
C ASN A 167 -27.70 28.83 -15.51
N GLU A 168 -26.78 28.08 -14.90
CA GLU A 168 -25.33 28.32 -15.00
C GLU A 168 -24.64 27.08 -15.60
N PRO A 169 -23.45 27.24 -16.22
CA PRO A 169 -22.64 26.10 -16.64
C PRO A 169 -22.17 25.29 -15.43
N ALA A 170 -21.81 24.03 -15.67
CA ALA A 170 -21.19 23.21 -14.63
C ALA A 170 -19.84 23.81 -14.23
N THR A 171 -19.62 23.97 -12.93
CA THR A 171 -18.39 24.49 -12.35
C THR A 171 -17.63 23.37 -11.67
N ASN A 172 -16.31 23.45 -11.77
CA ASN A 172 -15.37 22.48 -11.24
C ASN A 172 -14.31 23.24 -10.43
N ASN A 173 -14.25 22.99 -9.12
CA ASN A 173 -13.38 23.71 -8.21
C ASN A 173 -12.70 22.74 -7.24
N ILE A 174 -11.42 22.97 -6.95
CA ILE A 174 -10.66 22.21 -5.95
C ILE A 174 -10.40 23.11 -4.73
N GLY A 175 -10.88 22.65 -3.59
CA GLY A 175 -10.68 23.29 -2.30
C GLY A 175 -9.62 22.61 -1.45
N PHE A 176 -8.83 23.40 -0.72
CA PHE A 176 -7.85 22.89 0.25
C PHE A 176 -8.23 23.18 1.70
N PHE A 177 -9.33 23.92 1.91
CA PHE A 177 -9.78 24.33 3.23
C PHE A 177 -11.07 23.61 3.60
N GLY A 178 -10.93 22.59 4.45
CA GLY A 178 -12.06 21.87 5.02
C GLY A 178 -11.81 21.48 6.47
N VAL A 179 -12.85 21.59 7.28
CA VAL A 179 -12.86 21.18 8.70
C VAL A 179 -14.01 20.22 8.94
N GLY A 180 -13.82 19.26 9.84
CA GLY A 180 -14.88 18.35 10.23
C GLY A 180 -14.65 17.80 11.63
N ALA A 181 -15.74 17.54 12.32
CA ALA A 181 -15.75 16.96 13.64
C ALA A 181 -16.82 15.87 13.73
N GLY A 182 -16.56 14.82 14.51
CA GLY A 182 -17.51 13.75 14.69
C GLY A 182 -17.31 12.95 15.96
N LEU A 183 -18.36 12.26 16.37
CA LEU A 183 -18.39 11.35 17.50
C LEU A 183 -18.71 9.95 17.00
N GLU A 184 -17.96 8.97 17.50
CA GLU A 184 -18.13 7.54 17.21
C GLU A 184 -18.48 6.81 18.50
N TYR A 185 -19.63 6.13 18.53
CA TYR A 185 -20.06 5.31 19.65
C TYR A 185 -20.03 3.83 19.28
N TYR A 186 -19.17 3.05 19.94
CA TYR A 186 -19.00 1.62 19.71
C TYR A 186 -20.03 0.81 20.51
N TYR A 187 -21.09 0.34 19.87
CA TYR A 187 -22.08 -0.53 20.52
C TYR A 187 -21.69 -2.02 20.47
N LYS A 188 -20.64 -2.36 19.70
CA LYS A 188 -19.87 -3.62 19.77
C LYS A 188 -18.39 -3.34 19.50
N SER A 189 -17.50 -4.27 19.82
CA SER A 189 -16.05 -4.12 19.61
C SER A 189 -15.66 -3.81 18.16
N ASN A 190 -16.47 -4.18 17.16
CA ASN A 190 -16.23 -3.91 15.74
C ASN A 190 -17.39 -3.17 15.05
N LYS A 191 -18.34 -2.62 15.81
CA LYS A 191 -19.48 -1.87 15.27
C LYS A 191 -19.70 -0.57 16.00
N TYR A 192 -19.88 0.51 15.24
CA TYR A 192 -20.07 1.84 15.80
C TYR A 192 -21.03 2.68 14.98
N VAL A 193 -21.76 3.56 15.66
CA VAL A 193 -22.51 4.65 15.02
C VAL A 193 -21.63 5.88 15.03
N LYS A 194 -21.59 6.61 13.92
CA LYS A 194 -20.82 7.85 13.78
C LYS A 194 -21.75 8.98 13.38
N ILE A 195 -21.66 10.08 14.11
CA ILE A 195 -22.22 11.37 13.72
C ILE A 195 -21.05 12.28 13.35
N ASN A 196 -21.09 12.94 12.20
CA ASN A 196 -20.05 13.86 11.79
C ASN A 196 -20.67 15.07 11.08
N ALA A 197 -20.17 16.26 11.42
CA ALA A 197 -20.44 17.49 10.70
C ALA A 197 -19.13 18.03 10.09
N GLY A 198 -19.21 18.52 8.86
CA GLY A 198 -18.08 19.08 8.15
C GLY A 198 -18.45 20.32 7.35
N TYR A 199 -17.41 21.08 7.03
CA TYR A 199 -17.48 22.25 6.18
C TYR A 199 -16.25 22.26 5.27
N ALA A 200 -16.46 22.51 3.99
CA ALA A 200 -15.41 22.59 2.99
C ALA A 200 -15.59 23.84 2.11
N LEU A 201 -14.48 24.42 1.69
CA LEU A 201 -14.38 25.60 0.83
C LEU A 201 -13.59 25.23 -0.42
N GLY A 202 -14.16 25.48 -1.60
CA GLY A 202 -13.45 25.51 -2.87
C GLY A 202 -12.73 26.84 -3.03
N ALA A 203 -11.55 26.91 -2.43
CA ALA A 203 -10.60 28.00 -2.60
C ALA A 203 -9.23 27.41 -2.94
N GLU A 204 -8.64 27.92 -4.01
CA GLU A 204 -7.29 27.58 -4.40
C GLU A 204 -6.27 28.33 -3.52
N PRO A 205 -5.18 27.69 -3.08
CA PRO A 205 -4.25 28.29 -2.12
C PRO A 205 -3.43 29.46 -2.66
N PHE A 206 -3.48 29.76 -3.97
CA PHE A 206 -2.52 30.66 -4.63
C PHE A 206 -3.12 31.79 -5.50
N GLU A 207 -4.44 31.97 -5.56
CA GLU A 207 -5.06 33.06 -6.33
C GLU A 207 -5.89 34.00 -5.45
N TYR A 208 -5.29 35.13 -5.03
CA TYR A 208 -5.94 36.17 -4.21
C TYR A 208 -5.96 37.55 -4.90
N PHE A 209 -6.04 37.61 -6.23
CA PHE A 209 -6.20 38.88 -6.95
C PHE A 209 -7.24 38.77 -8.07
N GLY A 210 -8.52 39.00 -7.76
CA GLY A 210 -9.62 39.05 -8.73
C GLY A 210 -11.00 38.71 -8.14
N ALA A 211 -12.05 38.84 -8.96
CA ALA A 211 -13.35 38.22 -8.68
C ALA A 211 -13.18 36.70 -8.79
N HIS A 212 -13.64 35.95 -7.79
CA HIS A 212 -13.40 34.51 -7.68
C HIS A 212 -14.70 33.78 -7.34
N GLU A 213 -14.97 32.71 -8.09
CA GLU A 213 -16.08 31.82 -7.79
C GLU A 213 -15.82 31.00 -6.53
N SER A 214 -16.58 31.27 -5.48
CA SER A 214 -16.49 30.55 -4.22
C SER A 214 -17.50 29.41 -4.17
N THR A 215 -17.01 28.20 -3.92
CA THR A 215 -17.85 27.04 -3.61
C THR A 215 -17.69 26.65 -2.16
N SER A 216 -18.78 26.18 -1.54
CA SER A 216 -18.72 25.64 -0.19
C SER A 216 -19.71 24.50 -0.01
N ALA A 217 -19.36 23.56 0.87
CA ALA A 217 -20.26 22.51 1.31
C ALA A 217 -20.28 22.45 2.83
N ALA A 218 -21.46 22.44 3.42
CA ALA A 218 -21.68 22.02 4.79
C ALA A 218 -22.36 20.66 4.77
N ASN A 219 -21.84 19.66 5.47
CA ASN A 219 -22.43 18.33 5.52
C ASN A 219 -22.65 17.86 6.95
N PHE A 220 -23.72 17.11 7.14
CA PHE A 220 -24.00 16.33 8.33
C PHE A 220 -24.19 14.87 7.93
N THR A 221 -23.58 13.96 8.67
CA THR A 221 -23.62 12.53 8.39
C THR A 221 -23.95 11.74 9.65
N LEU A 222 -24.80 10.73 9.47
CA LEU A 222 -25.09 9.70 10.47
C LEU A 222 -24.87 8.35 9.82
N THR A 223 -23.89 7.58 10.28
CA THR A 223 -23.53 6.29 9.68
C THR A 223 -23.43 5.18 10.71
N ASN A 224 -23.82 3.98 10.31
CA ASN A 224 -23.57 2.74 11.04
C ASN A 224 -22.44 1.99 10.35
N ASN A 225 -21.36 1.72 11.08
CA ASN A 225 -20.10 1.25 10.53
C ASN A 225 -19.66 -0.08 11.17
N TYR A 226 -18.97 -0.88 10.37
CA TYR A 226 -18.33 -2.13 10.71
C TYR A 226 -16.83 -2.02 10.45
N LYS A 227 -16.02 -2.39 11.45
CA LYS A 227 -14.56 -2.29 11.39
C LYS A 227 -13.93 -3.66 11.18
N VAL A 228 -13.11 -3.79 10.14
CA VAL A 228 -12.29 -4.97 9.83
C VAL A 228 -10.85 -4.53 9.72
N SER A 229 -10.03 -4.91 10.70
CA SER A 229 -8.64 -4.44 10.84
C SER A 229 -8.57 -2.91 10.84
N ARG A 230 -7.99 -2.33 9.80
CA ARG A 230 -7.85 -0.88 9.59
C ARG A 230 -8.98 -0.26 8.77
N PHE A 231 -9.84 -1.08 8.16
CA PHE A 231 -10.88 -0.63 7.27
C PHE A 231 -12.19 -0.50 8.02
N SER A 232 -12.97 0.51 7.65
CA SER A 232 -14.33 0.70 8.11
C SER A 232 -15.26 0.74 6.90
N PHE A 233 -16.35 -0.03 6.98
CA PHE A 233 -17.39 -0.07 5.97
C PHE A 233 -18.71 0.26 6.65
N GLY A 234 -19.52 1.13 6.06
CA GLY A 234 -20.76 1.55 6.69
C GLY A 234 -21.78 2.05 5.69
N TYR A 235 -22.98 2.24 6.20
CA TYR A 235 -24.10 2.83 5.48
C TYR A 235 -24.75 3.89 6.38
N GLY A 236 -25.48 4.84 5.79
CA GLY A 236 -26.12 5.88 6.55
C GLY A 236 -26.68 7.01 5.71
N PHE A 237 -26.95 8.11 6.38
CA PHE A 237 -27.52 9.31 5.79
C PHE A 237 -26.47 10.41 5.71
N ASN A 238 -26.50 11.16 4.62
CA ASN A 238 -25.75 12.39 4.43
C ASN A 238 -26.75 13.48 4.07
N TYR A 239 -26.70 14.59 4.80
CA TYR A 239 -27.41 15.83 4.47
C TYR A 239 -26.36 16.89 4.16
N GLY A 240 -26.35 17.35 2.91
CA GLY A 240 -25.37 18.31 2.40
C GLY A 240 -26.05 19.58 1.91
N ILE A 241 -25.49 20.73 2.28
CA ILE A 241 -25.84 22.04 1.75
C ILE A 241 -24.66 22.52 0.94
N TYR A 242 -24.86 22.70 -0.36
CA TYR A 242 -23.85 23.18 -1.29
C TYR A 242 -24.19 24.60 -1.72
N LYS A 243 -23.20 25.50 -1.69
CA LYS A 243 -23.36 26.88 -2.13
C LYS A 243 -22.29 27.21 -3.17
N TRP A 244 -22.71 27.96 -4.18
CA TRP A 244 -21.84 28.57 -5.17
C TRP A 244 -22.14 30.07 -5.19
N ARG A 245 -21.10 30.90 -5.29
CA ARG A 245 -21.17 32.36 -5.40
C ARG A 245 -20.13 32.84 -6.41
N LEU A 246 -20.54 33.77 -7.27
CA LEU A 246 -19.67 34.50 -8.19
C LEU A 246 -19.01 35.69 -7.47
#